data_AF-A0A0K8R4P3-F1
#
_entry.id   AF-A0A0K8R4P3-F1
#
_cell.length_a   1.000
_cell.length_b   1.000
_cell.length_c   1.000
_cell.angle_alpha   90.00
_cell.angle_beta   90.00
_cell.angle_gamma   90.00
#
_symmetry.space_group_name_H-M   'P 1'
#
loop_
_entity.id
_entity.type
_entity.pdbx_description
1 polymer ?
#
loop_
_entity_poly.entity_id
_entity_poly.type
_entity_poly.pdbx_seq_one_letter_code
_entity_poly.pdbx_strand_id
1 'polypeptide(L)'
;MKCNFETIWRKGDLKTKAEALKKTIHLMLNGEKYPSLLMTIIRFVLPLQDHTLKKLLLVFWEIVPKTTPDGKLLHEMILVCDAYRKASGKNKAQQYSKSRIHDSA
;
A
#
# COMPACT_ATOMS: atom_id res chain seq x y z
N MET A 1 -20.42 -9.92 -3.90
CA MET A 1 -20.21 -9.62 -2.46
C MET A 1 -19.35 -8.36 -2.37
N LYS A 2 -19.91 -7.21 -1.96
CA LYS A 2 -19.08 -6.03 -1.67
C LYS A 2 -18.42 -6.26 -0.31
N CYS A 3 -17.18 -6.76 -0.31
CA CYS A 3 -16.41 -6.87 0.93
C CYS A 3 -16.26 -5.45 1.52
N ASN A 4 -16.82 -5.24 2.72
CA ASN A 4 -16.84 -3.96 3.46
C ASN A 4 -15.45 -3.58 4.02
N PHE A 5 -14.43 -3.57 3.15
CA PHE A 5 -13.06 -3.24 3.50
C PHE A 5 -12.96 -1.87 4.18
N GLU A 6 -13.70 -0.86 3.71
CA GLU A 6 -13.68 0.50 4.24
C GLU A 6 -14.01 0.61 5.74
N THR A 7 -14.87 -0.26 6.26
CA THR A 7 -15.21 -0.27 7.68
C THR A 7 -14.09 -0.87 8.50
N ILE A 8 -13.46 -1.94 7.98
CA ILE A 8 -12.36 -2.64 8.64
C ILE A 8 -11.13 -1.74 8.75
N TRP A 9 -10.78 -1.00 7.70
CA TRP A 9 -9.61 -0.11 7.74
C TRP A 9 -9.79 1.06 8.71
N ARG A 10 -11.01 1.55 8.83
CA ARG A 10 -11.33 2.74 9.65
C ARG A 10 -11.50 2.40 11.13
N LYS A 11 -12.20 1.32 11.44
CA LYS A 11 -12.62 0.96 12.82
C LYS A 11 -12.08 -0.38 13.32
N GLY A 12 -11.42 -1.18 12.47
CA GLY A 12 -10.91 -2.48 12.85
C GLY A 12 -9.64 -2.41 13.69
N ASP A 13 -9.48 -3.37 14.59
CA ASP A 13 -8.25 -3.56 15.38
C ASP A 13 -7.07 -3.98 14.51
N LEU A 14 -5.85 -3.87 15.06
CA LEU A 14 -4.60 -4.22 14.36
C LEU A 14 -4.63 -5.63 13.75
N LYS A 15 -5.17 -6.61 14.49
CA LYS A 15 -5.31 -8.00 14.02
C LYS A 15 -6.26 -8.12 12.84
N THR A 16 -7.41 -7.46 12.91
CA THR A 16 -8.42 -7.46 11.83
C THR A 16 -7.89 -6.75 10.58
N LYS A 17 -7.16 -5.65 10.75
CA LYS A 17 -6.45 -4.97 9.66
C LYS A 17 -5.40 -5.86 9.00
N ALA A 18 -4.65 -6.63 9.79
CA ALA A 18 -3.64 -7.55 9.26
C ALA A 18 -4.27 -8.66 8.41
N GLU A 19 -5.36 -9.27 8.89
CA GLU A 19 -6.10 -10.27 8.13
C GLU A 19 -6.75 -9.69 6.87
N ALA A 20 -7.30 -8.47 6.95
CA ALA A 20 -7.82 -7.78 5.77
C ALA A 20 -6.74 -7.48 4.73
N LEU A 21 -5.53 -7.13 5.16
CA LEU A 21 -4.39 -6.88 4.27
C LEU A 21 -3.91 -8.15 3.58
N LYS A 22 -3.84 -9.28 4.30
CA LYS A 22 -3.53 -10.59 3.70
C LYS A 22 -4.57 -11.01 2.65
N LYS A 23 -5.86 -10.83 2.96
CA LYS A 23 -6.94 -11.12 2.00
C LYS A 23 -6.86 -10.22 0.78
N THR A 24 -6.59 -8.93 0.98
CA THR A 24 -6.39 -7.96 -0.11
C THR A 24 -5.27 -8.40 -1.04
N ILE A 25 -4.13 -8.81 -0.48
CA ILE A 25 -2.98 -9.30 -1.25
C ILE A 25 -3.40 -10.50 -2.11
N HIS A 26 -4.12 -11.47 -1.55
CA HIS A 26 -4.62 -12.62 -2.32
C HIS A 26 -5.58 -12.22 -3.45
N LEU A 27 -6.51 -11.29 -3.18
CA LEU A 27 -7.45 -10.82 -4.21
C LEU A 27 -6.74 -10.07 -5.34
N MET A 28 -5.72 -9.27 -5.01
CA MET A 28 -4.91 -8.59 -6.03
C MET A 28 -4.07 -9.57 -6.86
N LEU A 29 -3.54 -10.64 -6.25
CA LEU A 29 -2.86 -11.70 -6.99
C LEU A 29 -3.80 -12.44 -7.95
N ASN A 30 -5.09 -12.55 -7.61
CA ASN A 30 -6.12 -13.08 -8.50
C ASN A 30 -6.52 -12.09 -9.62
N GLY A 31 -5.92 -10.90 -9.67
CA GLY A 31 -6.15 -9.88 -10.70
C GLY A 31 -7.20 -8.82 -10.35
N GLU A 32 -7.78 -8.85 -9.15
CA GLU A 32 -8.76 -7.83 -8.74
C GLU A 32 -8.07 -6.53 -8.35
N LYS A 33 -8.46 -5.42 -9.00
CA LYS A 33 -7.88 -4.09 -8.75
C LYS A 33 -8.79 -3.26 -7.84
N TYR A 34 -8.17 -2.65 -6.83
CA TYR A 34 -8.87 -1.81 -5.87
C TYR A 34 -8.20 -0.42 -5.77
N PRO A 35 -8.45 0.49 -6.73
CA PRO A 35 -7.81 1.80 -6.74
C PRO A 35 -8.14 2.65 -5.50
N SER A 36 -9.38 2.60 -4.99
CA SER A 36 -9.79 3.30 -3.75
C SER A 36 -9.18 2.72 -2.46
N LEU A 37 -8.63 1.52 -2.52
CA LEU A 37 -8.04 0.84 -1.36
C LEU A 37 -6.66 1.40 -1.01
N LEU A 38 -5.89 1.86 -2.01
CA LEU A 38 -4.59 2.50 -1.80
C LEU A 38 -4.70 3.72 -0.87
N MET A 39 -5.62 4.63 -1.17
CA MET A 39 -5.92 5.80 -0.34
C MET A 39 -6.24 5.40 1.11
N THR A 40 -7.04 4.35 1.27
CA THR A 40 -7.50 3.88 2.58
C THR A 40 -6.33 3.27 3.38
N ILE A 41 -5.49 2.47 2.74
CA ILE A 41 -4.30 1.85 3.37
C ILE A 41 -3.28 2.93 3.77
N ILE A 42 -2.98 3.89 2.89
CA ILE A 42 -2.05 4.99 3.18
C ILE A 42 -2.51 5.80 4.39
N ARG A 43 -3.82 6.06 4.52
CA ARG A 43 -4.35 6.86 5.64
C ARG A 43 -4.42 6.10 6.96
N PHE A 44 -4.81 4.82 6.93
CA PHE A 44 -5.18 4.09 8.16
C PHE A 44 -4.21 2.96 8.56
N VAL A 45 -3.32 2.54 7.66
CA VAL A 45 -2.38 1.43 7.89
C VAL A 45 -0.95 1.91 7.93
N LEU A 46 -0.55 2.80 7.01
CA LEU A 46 0.81 3.34 6.96
C LEU A 46 1.29 4.03 8.26
N PRO A 47 0.46 4.79 9.01
CA PRO A 47 0.91 5.38 10.28
C PRO A 47 1.01 4.38 11.43
N LEU A 48 0.58 3.13 11.26
CA LEU A 48 0.62 2.12 12.32
C LEU A 48 2.06 1.64 12.55
N GLN A 49 2.43 1.49 13.82
CA GLN A 49 3.80 1.11 14.18
C GLN A 49 4.05 -0.40 14.20
N ASP A 50 2.98 -1.20 14.15
CA ASP A 50 3.03 -2.66 14.24
C ASP A 50 3.94 -3.30 13.18
N HIS A 51 4.84 -4.18 13.64
CA HIS A 51 5.84 -4.82 12.79
C HIS A 51 5.22 -5.80 11.79
N THR A 52 4.13 -6.46 12.16
CA THR A 52 3.45 -7.44 11.30
C THR A 52 2.78 -6.74 10.13
N LEU A 53 2.05 -5.65 10.40
CA LEU A 53 1.41 -4.82 9.39
C LEU A 53 2.44 -4.17 8.47
N LYS A 54 3.56 -3.67 9.00
CA LYS A 54 4.65 -3.12 8.15
C LYS A 54 5.21 -4.16 7.19
N LYS A 55 5.45 -5.40 7.63
CA LYS A 55 5.92 -6.49 6.75
C LYS A 55 4.90 -6.80 5.66
N LEU A 56 3.62 -6.93 6.02
CA LEU A 56 2.53 -7.18 5.05
C LEU A 56 2.38 -6.02 4.06
N LEU A 57 2.54 -4.79 4.53
CA LEU A 57 2.45 -3.60 3.70
C LEU A 57 3.55 -3.56 2.63
N LEU A 58 4.78 -4.00 2.96
CA LEU A 58 5.85 -4.14 1.97
C LEU A 58 5.48 -5.14 0.86
N VAL A 59 4.91 -6.30 1.21
CA VAL A 59 4.43 -7.28 0.23
C VAL A 59 3.33 -6.70 -0.65
N PHE A 60 2.40 -5.96 -0.05
CA PHE A 60 1.34 -5.25 -0.79
C PHE A 60 1.91 -4.23 -1.80
N TRP A 61 2.99 -3.52 -1.45
CA TRP A 61 3.61 -2.58 -2.38
C TRP A 61 4.28 -3.26 -3.58
N GLU A 62 4.76 -4.49 -3.43
CA GLU A 62 5.39 -5.22 -4.53
C GLU A 62 4.40 -5.60 -5.64
N ILE A 63 3.18 -5.98 -5.25
CA ILE A 63 2.11 -6.41 -6.18
C ILE A 63 1.35 -5.25 -6.82
N VAL A 64 1.30 -4.09 -6.18
CA VAL A 64 0.50 -2.96 -6.66
C VAL A 64 1.16 -2.29 -7.88
N PRO A 65 0.40 -2.07 -8.97
CA PRO A 65 0.90 -1.32 -10.13
C PRO A 65 1.23 0.12 -9.75
N LYS A 66 2.35 0.65 -10.24
CA LYS A 66 2.84 2.00 -9.90
C LYS A 66 2.50 3.04 -10.94
N THR A 67 2.16 2.57 -12.13
CA THR A 67 1.87 3.37 -13.30
C THR A 67 0.45 3.09 -13.78
N THR A 68 -0.15 4.12 -14.37
CA THR A 68 -1.36 3.97 -15.17
C THR A 68 -1.05 3.20 -16.45
N PRO A 69 -2.08 2.70 -17.17
CA PRO A 69 -1.90 2.10 -18.49
C PRO A 69 -1.18 3.04 -19.49
N ASP A 70 -1.31 4.35 -19.31
CA ASP A 70 -0.64 5.38 -20.13
C ASP A 70 0.84 5.60 -19.74
N GLY A 71 1.38 4.82 -18.81
CA GLY A 71 2.79 4.93 -18.35
C GLY A 71 3.06 6.04 -17.34
N LYS A 72 2.05 6.79 -16.89
CA LYS A 72 2.22 7.86 -15.88
C LYS A 72 2.19 7.27 -14.48
N LEU A 73 2.97 7.85 -13.56
CA LEU A 73 2.92 7.49 -12.14
C LEU A 73 1.53 7.78 -11.54
N LEU A 74 1.04 6.85 -10.73
CA LEU A 74 -0.20 7.05 -9.97
C LEU A 74 -0.06 8.20 -8.98
N HIS A 75 -1.09 9.05 -8.89
CA HIS A 75 -1.11 10.17 -7.94
C HIS A 75 -0.98 9.67 -6.48
N GLU A 76 -1.51 8.49 -6.20
CA GLU A 76 -1.39 7.82 -4.92
C GLU A 76 0.08 7.61 -4.52
N MET A 77 1.02 7.43 -5.46
CA MET A 77 2.44 7.29 -5.15
C MET A 77 3.05 8.56 -4.55
N ILE A 78 2.49 9.73 -4.84
CA ILE A 78 2.89 10.99 -4.20
C ILE A 78 2.53 10.95 -2.71
N LEU A 79 1.33 10.47 -2.39
CA LEU A 79 0.85 10.33 -1.01
C LEU A 79 1.65 9.30 -0.23
N VAL A 80 2.03 8.20 -0.87
CA VAL A 80 2.93 7.20 -0.27
C VAL A 80 4.25 7.87 0.12
N CYS A 81 4.89 8.57 -0.81
CA CYS A 81 6.16 9.26 -0.56
C CYS A 81 6.04 10.27 0.59
N ASP A 82 4.99 11.08 0.62
CA ASP A 82 4.76 12.07 1.68
C ASP A 82 4.56 11.40 3.05
N ALA A 83 3.72 10.37 3.10
CA ALA A 83 3.45 9.69 4.35
C ALA A 83 4.66 8.87 4.84
N TYR A 84 5.52 8.33 3.95
CA TYR A 84 6.81 7.77 4.35
C TYR A 84 7.76 8.83 4.90
N ARG A 85 7.82 10.03 4.30
CA ARG A 85 8.61 11.16 4.81
C ARG A 85 8.15 11.57 6.22
N LYS A 86 6.84 11.58 6.46
CA LYS A 86 6.26 11.90 7.78
C LYS A 86 6.43 10.78 8.81
N ALA A 87 6.26 9.52 8.41
CA ALA A 87 6.37 8.35 9.29
C ALA A 87 7.83 8.00 9.65
N SER A 88 8.78 8.38 8.81
CA SER A 88 10.20 8.10 9.00
C SER A 88 11.03 9.39 8.90
N GLY A 89 11.30 10.02 10.04
CA GLY A 89 12.39 11.00 10.17
C GLY A 89 13.80 10.40 9.96
N LYS A 90 13.92 9.22 9.31
CA LYS A 90 15.18 8.56 8.93
C LYS A 90 15.01 7.88 7.56
N ASN A 91 15.83 8.32 6.63
CA ASN A 91 15.99 7.92 5.23
C ASN A 91 15.72 6.43 4.91
N LYS A 92 14.48 6.09 4.52
CA LYS A 92 14.17 4.91 3.69
C LYS A 92 13.32 5.18 2.45
N ALA A 93 12.70 6.36 2.35
CA ALA A 93 11.85 6.74 1.20
C ALA A 93 12.63 6.84 -0.13
N GLN A 94 13.94 7.12 -0.10
CA GLN A 94 14.79 7.18 -1.30
C GLN A 94 15.13 5.80 -1.90
N GLN A 95 14.90 4.70 -1.18
CA GLN A 95 15.20 3.37 -1.70
C GLN A 95 14.12 2.85 -2.65
N TYR A 96 12.85 3.25 -2.45
CA TYR A 96 11.73 2.74 -3.25
C TYR A 96 11.67 3.33 -4.67
N SER A 97 12.13 4.57 -4.86
CA SER A 97 12.18 5.21 -6.19
C SER A 97 13.40 4.81 -7.04
N LYS A 98 14.51 4.38 -6.42
CA LYS A 98 15.74 4.02 -7.15
C LYS A 98 15.78 2.57 -7.64
N SER A 99 15.06 1.65 -7.02
CA SER A 99 15.17 0.21 -7.35
C SER A 99 14.28 -0.27 -8.51
N ARG A 100 13.46 0.57 -9.17
CA ARG A 100 12.51 0.09 -10.20
C ARG A 100 12.36 0.97 -11.45
N ILE A 101 13.21 1.99 -11.63
CA ILE A 101 13.28 2.77 -12.88
C ILE A 101 14.33 2.16 -13.85
N HIS A 102 15.03 1.09 -13.45
CA HIS A 102 16.09 0.46 -14.24
C HIS A 102 15.76 -0.92 -14.84
N ASP A 103 14.52 -1.42 -14.70
CA ASP A 103 14.05 -2.68 -15.32
C ASP A 103 13.08 -2.41 -16.49
N SER A 104 13.23 -1.27 -17.15
CA SER A 104 12.56 -0.98 -18.42
C SER A 104 13.54 -0.24 -19.34
N ALA A 105 14.61 -0.94 -19.68
CA ALA A 105 15.46 -0.69 -20.83
C ALA A 105 15.59 -2.02 -21.59
#